data_AF-A0A5J4ZT34-F1
#
_entry.id   AF-A0A5J4ZT34-F1
#
_cell.length_a   1.000
_cell.length_b   1.000
_cell.length_c   1.000
_cell.angle_alpha   90.00
_cell.angle_beta   90.00
_cell.angle_gamma   90.00
#
_symmetry.space_group_name_H-M   'P 1'
#
loop_
_entity.id
_entity.type
_entity.pdbx_description
1 polymer ?
#
loop_
_entity_poly.entity_id
_entity_poly.type
_entity_poly.pdbx_seq_one_letter_code
_entity_poly.pdbx_strand_id
1 'polypeptide(L)'
;MRSTIGFRVIALDPNFKKLSVEHIVSAYKRTKSRAILLDYDGTMMLQSLISTTTNADAVVILNNLCKDPKNVVFLVSGKDRKTLTELFSSSEKLGIAAEHGYFVRSNPSSVLRR
;
A
#
# COMPACT_ATOMS: atom_id res chain seq x y z
N MET A 1 -33.09 -9.05 -24.55
CA MET A 1 -32.28 -8.72 -23.35
C MET A 1 -31.29 -9.87 -23.14
N ARG A 2 -30.02 -9.72 -23.56
CA ARG A 2 -28.98 -10.75 -23.36
C ARG A 2 -28.18 -10.37 -22.13
N SER A 3 -28.39 -11.07 -21.03
CA SER A 3 -27.58 -11.00 -19.83
C SER A 3 -26.32 -11.85 -20.04
N THR A 4 -25.20 -11.20 -20.35
CA THR A 4 -23.89 -11.86 -20.40
C THR A 4 -23.44 -12.13 -18.97
N ILE A 5 -23.33 -13.40 -18.57
CA ILE A 5 -22.73 -13.76 -17.29
C ILE A 5 -21.22 -13.53 -17.41
N GLY A 6 -20.72 -12.47 -16.76
CA GLY A 6 -19.30 -12.14 -16.75
C GLY A 6 -18.55 -12.98 -15.73
N PHE A 7 -17.83 -14.01 -16.17
CA PHE A 7 -16.87 -14.72 -15.33
C PHE A 7 -15.48 -14.12 -15.55
N ARG A 8 -14.80 -13.75 -14.46
CA ARG A 8 -13.39 -13.35 -14.49
C ARG A 8 -12.54 -14.58 -14.20
N VAL A 9 -11.97 -15.17 -15.25
CA VAL A 9 -11.01 -16.27 -15.13
C VAL A 9 -9.65 -15.70 -14.74
N ILE A 10 -9.06 -16.22 -13.67
CA ILE A 10 -7.72 -15.84 -13.21
C ILE A 10 -6.89 -17.13 -13.19
N ALA A 11 -5.83 -17.17 -13.98
CA ALA A 11 -4.84 -18.23 -13.91
C ALA A 11 -3.88 -17.92 -12.75
N LEU A 12 -3.81 -18.82 -11.78
CA LEU A 12 -2.90 -18.74 -10.64
C LEU A 12 -1.86 -19.84 -10.74
N ASP A 13 -0.66 -19.58 -10.22
CA ASP A 13 0.36 -20.61 -10.08
C ASP A 13 -0.19 -21.78 -9.22
N PRO A 14 0.13 -23.05 -9.53
CA PRO A 14 -0.30 -24.20 -8.73
C PRO A 14 0.11 -24.12 -7.24
N ASN A 15 1.19 -23.40 -6.93
CA ASN A 15 1.67 -23.16 -5.57
C ASN A 15 1.12 -21.87 -4.95
N PHE A 16 0.25 -21.15 -5.64
CA PHE A 16 -0.38 -19.95 -5.10
C PHE A 16 -1.22 -20.32 -3.88
N LYS A 17 -0.80 -19.83 -2.72
CA LYS A 17 -1.55 -19.97 -1.48
C LYS A 17 -2.22 -18.66 -1.14
N LYS A 18 -3.53 -18.73 -0.86
CA LYS A 18 -4.24 -17.59 -0.29
C LYS A 18 -3.54 -17.14 0.98
N LEU A 19 -3.40 -15.84 1.11
CA LEU A 19 -2.80 -15.20 2.26
C LEU A 19 -3.60 -15.52 3.54
N SER A 20 -2.95 -16.12 4.56
CA SER A 20 -3.58 -16.41 5.86
C SER A 20 -3.43 -15.22 6.81
N VAL A 21 -4.57 -14.76 7.33
CA VAL A 21 -4.61 -13.65 8.29
C VAL A 21 -3.94 -14.06 9.60
N GLU A 22 -4.14 -15.29 10.09
CA GLU A 22 -3.50 -15.71 11.35
C GLU A 22 -1.98 -15.73 11.22
N HIS A 23 -1.46 -16.21 10.09
CA HIS A 23 -0.03 -16.23 9.82
C HIS A 23 0.56 -14.81 9.75
N ILE A 24 -0.11 -13.88 9.06
CA ILE A 24 0.35 -12.48 9.01
C ILE A 24 0.32 -11.86 10.40
N VAL A 25 -0.77 -11.99 11.14
CA VAL A 25 -0.91 -11.37 12.47
C VAL A 25 0.16 -11.91 13.42
N SER A 26 0.40 -13.23 13.40
CA SER A 26 1.48 -13.85 14.18
C SER A 26 2.86 -13.33 13.78
N ALA A 27 3.15 -13.27 12.48
CA ALA A 27 4.41 -12.70 11.96
C ALA A 27 4.60 -11.24 12.35
N TYR A 28 3.57 -10.42 12.14
CA TYR A 28 3.57 -9.01 12.45
C TYR A 28 3.84 -8.75 13.94
N LYS A 29 3.24 -9.54 14.84
CA LYS A 29 3.43 -9.41 16.30
C LYS A 29 4.83 -9.78 16.75
N ARG A 30 5.44 -10.84 16.18
CA ARG A 30 6.75 -11.35 16.64
C ARG A 30 7.96 -10.60 16.08
N THR A 31 7.82 -9.94 14.92
CA THR A 31 8.93 -9.23 14.26
C THR A 31 9.26 -7.90 14.93
N LYS A 32 10.56 -7.58 15.03
CA LYS A 32 11.06 -6.33 15.63
C LYS A 32 11.26 -5.19 14.63
N SER A 33 11.34 -5.50 13.33
CA SER A 33 11.45 -4.55 12.23
C SER A 33 10.66 -5.09 11.04
N ARG A 34 9.84 -4.24 10.42
CA ARG A 34 8.91 -4.61 9.35
C ARG A 34 8.97 -3.59 8.22
N ALA A 35 9.31 -4.06 7.04
CA ALA A 35 9.11 -3.30 5.81
C ALA A 35 7.71 -3.63 5.24
N ILE A 36 6.91 -2.61 4.97
CA ILE A 36 5.57 -2.73 4.42
C ILE A 36 5.53 -1.90 3.15
N LEU A 37 5.46 -2.56 2.00
CA LEU A 37 5.46 -1.95 0.68
C LEU A 37 4.07 -2.14 0.07
N LEU A 38 3.39 -1.04 -0.25
CA LEU A 38 2.00 -1.06 -0.72
C LEU A 38 1.94 -0.47 -2.12
N ASP A 39 1.51 -1.26 -3.10
CA ASP A 39 1.21 -0.78 -4.43
C ASP A 39 -0.07 0.06 -4.42
N TYR A 40 -0.01 1.28 -4.92
CA TYR A 40 -1.17 2.17 -4.95
C TYR A 40 -2.10 1.89 -6.14
N ASP A 41 -1.52 1.68 -7.33
CA ASP A 41 -2.26 1.79 -8.59
C ASP A 41 -3.11 0.56 -8.92
N GLY A 42 -2.64 -0.63 -8.54
CA GLY A 42 -3.34 -1.90 -8.78
C GLY A 42 -3.97 -2.53 -7.54
N THR A 43 -3.65 -2.04 -6.34
CA THR A 43 -4.06 -2.67 -5.07
C THR A 43 -4.97 -1.77 -4.24
N MET A 44 -4.56 -0.52 -3.99
CA MET A 44 -5.35 0.41 -3.15
C MET A 44 -6.42 1.17 -3.93
N MET A 45 -6.17 1.45 -5.22
CA MET A 45 -7.14 2.05 -6.12
C MET A 45 -7.90 0.98 -6.89
N LEU A 46 -9.21 0.89 -6.64
CA LEU A 46 -10.08 0.08 -7.49
C LEU A 46 -10.36 0.84 -8.79
N GLN A 47 -9.89 0.32 -9.92
CA GLN A 47 -10.02 0.95 -11.25
C GLN A 47 -11.46 1.33 -11.66
N SER A 48 -12.49 0.77 -11.01
CA SER A 48 -13.90 1.04 -11.33
C SER A 48 -14.56 2.16 -10.51
N LEU A 49 -13.88 2.72 -9.49
CA LEU A 49 -14.46 3.74 -8.62
C LEU A 49 -13.68 5.05 -8.76
N ILE A 50 -14.21 5.95 -9.58
CA ILE A 50 -13.84 7.38 -9.60
C ILE A 50 -14.41 8.04 -8.33
N SER A 51 -13.99 7.59 -7.15
CA SER A 51 -14.46 8.16 -5.89
C SER A 51 -13.26 8.59 -5.06
N THR A 52 -13.07 9.90 -4.99
CA THR A 52 -12.14 10.59 -4.09
C THR A 52 -12.29 10.19 -2.62
N THR A 53 -13.43 9.58 -2.26
CA THR A 53 -13.77 9.06 -0.93
C THR A 53 -12.90 7.87 -0.48
N THR A 54 -12.34 7.07 -1.41
CA THR A 54 -11.52 5.90 -1.07
C THR A 54 -10.18 6.25 -0.40
N ASN A 55 -9.74 7.50 -0.48
CA ASN A 55 -8.46 7.92 0.06
C ASN A 55 -8.47 8.16 1.57
N ALA A 56 -9.60 8.52 2.18
CA ALA A 56 -9.64 8.88 3.59
C ALA A 56 -9.33 7.68 4.51
N ASP A 57 -9.98 6.55 4.28
CA ASP A 57 -9.75 5.33 5.06
C ASP A 57 -8.34 4.77 4.84
N ALA A 58 -7.87 4.80 3.60
CA ALA A 58 -6.51 4.44 3.23
C ALA A 58 -5.48 5.28 4.00
N VAL A 59 -5.65 6.62 4.02
CA VAL A 59 -4.79 7.54 4.76
C VAL A 59 -4.82 7.24 6.26
N VAL A 60 -5.98 6.97 6.85
CA VAL A 60 -6.10 6.60 8.28
C VAL A 60 -5.34 5.31 8.58
N ILE A 61 -5.50 4.27 7.76
CA ILE A 61 -4.80 2.99 7.93
C ILE A 61 -3.29 3.18 7.79
N LEU A 62 -2.83 3.88 6.75
CA LEU A 62 -1.42 4.18 6.53
C LEU A 62 -0.82 4.95 7.70
N ASN A 63 -1.53 5.96 8.21
CA ASN A 63 -1.10 6.73 9.37
C ASN A 63 -1.00 5.85 10.62
N ASN A 64 -1.96 4.94 10.85
CA ASN A 64 -1.91 4.00 11.96
C ASN A 64 -0.74 3.01 11.85
N LEU A 65 -0.43 2.51 10.64
CA LEU A 65 0.74 1.69 10.40
C LEU A 65 2.04 2.48 10.66
N CYS A 66 2.10 3.75 10.22
CA CYS A 66 3.28 4.61 10.40
C CYS A 66 3.50 5.06 11.85
N LYS A 67 2.49 4.98 12.73
CA LYS A 67 2.64 5.27 14.17
C LYS A 67 3.48 4.23 14.89
N ASP A 68 3.51 2.99 14.42
CA ASP A 68 4.32 1.95 15.04
C ASP A 68 5.80 2.12 14.61
N PRO A 69 6.72 2.39 15.55
CA PRO A 69 8.12 2.65 15.22
C PRO A 69 8.89 1.41 14.72
N LYS A 70 8.29 0.22 14.74
CA LYS A 70 8.86 -0.99 14.13
C LYS A 70 8.49 -1.10 12.64
N ASN A 71 7.61 -0.24 12.13
CA ASN A 71 7.20 -0.20 10.74
C ASN A 71 7.99 0.81 9.93
N VAL A 72 8.44 0.37 8.77
CA VAL A 72 8.86 1.21 7.67
C VAL A 72 7.85 0.99 6.55
N VAL A 73 6.99 1.98 6.32
CA VAL A 73 5.88 1.89 5.36
C VAL A 73 6.21 2.74 4.14
N PHE A 74 6.08 2.14 2.96
CA PHE A 74 6.20 2.82 1.67
C PHE A 74 4.97 2.59 0.81
N LEU A 75 4.50 3.68 0.21
CA LEU A 75 3.59 3.64 -0.93
C LEU A 75 4.41 3.57 -2.21
N VAL A 76 4.15 2.59 -3.07
CA VAL A 76 4.79 2.40 -4.36
C VAL A 76 3.75 2.65 -5.44
N SER A 77 4.08 3.49 -6.43
CA SER A 77 3.12 3.89 -7.46
C SER A 77 3.83 4.30 -8.75
N GLY A 78 3.15 4.09 -9.87
CA GLY A 78 3.49 4.66 -11.18
C GLY A 78 3.10 6.12 -11.33
N LYS A 79 2.29 6.68 -10.43
CA LYS A 79 1.95 8.12 -10.46
C LYS A 79 3.18 8.99 -10.19
N ASP A 80 3.12 10.22 -10.67
CA ASP A 80 4.17 11.20 -10.45
C ASP A 80 4.25 11.62 -8.98
N ARG A 81 5.44 12.12 -8.62
CA ARG A 81 5.75 12.57 -7.26
C ARG A 81 4.79 13.62 -6.73
N LYS A 82 4.37 14.58 -7.57
CA LYS A 82 3.59 15.74 -7.13
C LYS A 82 2.19 15.28 -6.72
N THR A 83 1.54 14.49 -7.56
CA THR A 83 0.22 13.92 -7.27
C THR A 83 0.23 13.08 -5.99
N LEU A 84 1.20 12.18 -5.80
CA LEU A 84 1.26 11.36 -4.58
C LEU A 84 1.56 12.19 -3.33
N THR A 85 2.40 13.23 -3.46
CA THR A 85 2.70 14.12 -2.33
C THR A 85 1.48 14.91 -1.89
N GLU A 86 0.65 15.36 -2.83
CA GLU A 86 -0.58 16.09 -2.53
C GLU A 86 -1.63 15.18 -1.87
N LEU A 87 -1.87 14.00 -2.45
CA LEU A 87 -2.86 13.03 -1.96
C LEU A 87 -2.54 12.52 -0.54
N PHE A 88 -1.26 12.36 -0.21
CA PHE A 88 -0.79 11.84 1.09
C PHE A 88 -0.04 12.90 1.91
N SER A 89 -0.39 14.16 1.72
CA SER A 89 0.23 15.30 2.41
C SER A 89 0.10 15.22 3.94
N SER A 90 -0.97 14.60 4.45
CA SER A 90 -1.21 14.39 5.89
C SER A 90 -0.47 13.19 6.50
N SER A 91 0.29 12.44 5.68
CA SER A 91 1.01 11.23 6.10
C SER A 91 2.53 11.46 6.14
N GLU A 92 2.99 12.29 7.08
CA GLU A 92 4.40 12.74 7.16
C GLU A 92 5.44 11.62 7.31
N LYS A 93 5.04 10.51 7.95
CA LYS A 93 5.91 9.34 8.19
C LYS A 93 5.83 8.29 7.07
N LEU A 94 5.03 8.53 6.03
CA LEU A 94 4.90 7.62 4.89
C LEU A 94 6.02 7.87 3.88
N GLY A 95 6.79 6.82 3.59
CA GLY A 95 7.70 6.82 2.46
C GLY A 95 6.93 6.75 1.14
N ILE A 96 7.41 7.44 0.11
CA ILE A 96 6.79 7.43 -1.23
C ILE A 96 7.83 7.01 -2.26
N ALA A 97 7.53 5.96 -3.02
CA ALA A 97 8.22 5.57 -4.23
C ALA A 97 7.30 5.86 -5.43
N ALA A 98 7.57 6.96 -6.13
CA ALA A 98 6.80 7.45 -7.27
C ALA A 98 7.47 7.06 -8.59
N GLU A 99 6.73 7.20 -9.70
CA GLU A 99 7.25 6.98 -11.06
C GLU A 99 7.92 5.60 -11.21
N HIS A 100 7.20 4.55 -10.77
CA HIS A 100 7.71 3.17 -10.77
C HIS A 100 8.99 2.98 -9.94
N GLY A 101 9.18 3.81 -8.92
CA GLY A 101 10.34 3.78 -8.03
C GLY A 101 11.52 4.64 -8.50
N TYR A 102 11.39 5.39 -9.60
CA TYR A 102 12.42 6.33 -10.03
C TYR A 102 12.66 7.43 -8.97
N PHE A 103 11.58 7.91 -8.34
CA PHE A 103 11.68 8.87 -7.25
C PHE A 103 11.34 8.21 -5.91
N VAL A 104 12.21 8.37 -4.90
CA VAL A 104 11.97 7.86 -3.55
C VAL A 104 12.15 8.96 -2.50
N ARG A 105 11.10 9.18 -1.71
CA ARG A 105 11.13 9.99 -0.48
C ARG A 105 11.12 9.06 0.72
N SER A 106 12.19 9.06 1.49
CA SER A 106 12.29 8.28 2.73
C SER A 106 11.47 8.91 3.86
N ASN A 107 11.00 8.07 4.79
CA ASN A 107 10.45 8.53 6.08
C ASN A 107 11.57 9.23 6.88
N PRO A 108 11.34 10.44 7.43
CA PRO A 108 12.32 11.12 8.29
C PRO A 108 12.82 10.23 9.45
N SER A 109 11.95 9.36 9.97
CA SER A 109 12.21 8.46 11.09
C SER A 109 13.13 7.28 10.75
N SER A 110 13.22 6.89 9.47
CA SER A 110 14.07 5.76 9.05
C SER A 110 15.53 6.15 8.83
N VAL A 111 15.82 7.44 8.68
CA VAL A 111 17.18 7.98 8.52
C VAL A 111 17.92 8.03 9.87
N LEU A 112 17.18 8.25 10.97
CA LEU A 112 17.72 8.36 12.33
C LEU A 112 18.04 7.01 13.02
N ARG A 113 17.87 5.88 12.31
CA ARG A 113 18.12 4.53 12.83
C ARG A 113 19.35 3.83 12.24
N ARG A 114 20.23 4.58 11.57
CA ARG A 114 21.56 4.09 11.16
C ARG A 114 22.59 4.31 12.26
#